data_AF-A0A651I420-F1
#
_entry.id   AF-A0A651I420-F1
#
_cell.length_a   1.000
_cell.length_b   1.000
_cell.length_c   1.000
_cell.angle_alpha   90.00
_cell.angle_beta   90.00
_cell.angle_gamma   90.00
#
_symmetry.space_group_name_H-M   'P 1'
#
loop_
_entity.id
_entity.type
_entity.pdbx_description
1 polymer ?
#
loop_
_entity_poly.entity_id
_entity_poly.type
_entity_poly.pdbx_seq_one_letter_code
_entity_poly.pdbx_strand_id
1 'polypeptide(L)'
;MANYKDNKVESAYHIYKFIGGVFLLTWIPWLMLVFLGDGIELISSKLLIGPGGAGPALMTFFLLKKYHSRVFIEDFIRRVINAGFLKQKYSYLVLLPVPGLFLSILISATFLGESWGQLIPNFTGLQCRLGVQIPNKIAAAF
;
A
#
# COMPACT_ATOMS: atom_id res chain seq x y z
N MET A 1 6.82 42.17 -6.99
CA MET A 1 6.22 41.52 -5.81
C MET A 1 4.99 40.77 -6.27
N ALA A 2 5.04 39.43 -6.34
CA ALA A 2 3.87 38.63 -6.72
C ALA A 2 2.82 38.68 -5.61
N ASN A 3 1.55 38.81 -5.99
CA ASN A 3 0.43 39.02 -5.09
C ASN A 3 0.14 37.72 -4.30
N TYR A 4 0.14 37.79 -2.97
CA TYR A 4 -0.01 36.63 -2.08
C TYR A 4 -1.29 35.80 -2.35
N LYS A 5 -2.35 36.44 -2.85
CA LYS A 5 -3.60 35.77 -3.25
C LYS A 5 -3.42 34.87 -4.48
N ASP A 6 -2.61 35.28 -5.45
CA ASP A 6 -2.42 34.53 -6.69
C ASP A 6 -1.64 33.22 -6.41
N ASN A 7 -0.67 33.26 -5.49
CA ASN A 7 0.08 32.08 -5.06
C ASN A 7 -0.77 31.00 -4.38
N LYS A 8 -1.86 31.37 -3.69
CA LYS A 8 -2.77 30.40 -3.04
C LYS A 8 -3.63 29.66 -4.05
N VAL A 9 -4.14 30.35 -5.07
CA VAL A 9 -4.98 29.76 -6.12
C VAL A 9 -4.16 28.79 -6.97
N GLU A 10 -2.93 29.19 -7.32
CA GLU A 10 -2.00 28.34 -8.07
C GLU A 10 -1.62 27.08 -7.27
N SER A 11 -1.36 27.21 -5.97
CA SER A 11 -1.08 26.07 -5.09
C SER A 11 -2.27 25.09 -5.01
N ALA A 12 -3.49 25.59 -4.82
CA ALA A 12 -4.68 24.74 -4.76
C ALA A 12 -4.89 23.97 -6.06
N TYR A 13 -4.67 24.61 -7.21
CA TYR A 13 -4.79 23.97 -8.52
C TYR A 13 -3.84 22.79 -8.70
N HIS A 14 -2.58 22.90 -8.25
CA HIS A 14 -1.63 21.79 -8.30
C HIS A 14 -2.03 20.63 -7.38
N ILE A 15 -2.60 20.94 -6.21
CA ILE A 15 -3.11 19.93 -5.27
C ILE A 15 -4.27 19.16 -5.90
N TYR A 16 -5.25 19.84 -6.50
CA TYR A 16 -6.37 19.16 -7.16
C TYR A 16 -5.92 18.31 -8.34
N LYS A 17 -4.96 18.80 -9.14
CA LYS A 17 -4.33 18.01 -10.21
C LYS A 17 -3.65 16.76 -9.67
N PHE A 18 -2.91 16.89 -8.57
CA PHE A 18 -2.28 15.75 -7.92
C PHE A 18 -3.32 14.72 -7.48
N ILE A 19 -4.32 15.13 -6.70
CA ILE A 19 -5.36 14.24 -6.18
C ILE A 19 -6.12 13.57 -7.33
N GLY A 20 -6.57 14.33 -8.33
CA GLY A 20 -7.27 13.78 -9.49
C GLY A 20 -6.41 12.84 -10.32
N GLY A 21 -5.14 13.18 -10.55
CA GLY A 21 -4.21 12.32 -11.28
C GLY A 21 -3.89 11.02 -10.55
N VAL A 22 -3.64 11.09 -9.23
CA VAL A 22 -3.46 9.90 -8.39
C VAL A 22 -4.73 9.05 -8.38
N PHE A 23 -5.90 9.68 -8.27
CA PHE A 23 -7.16 8.96 -8.30
C PHE A 23 -7.29 8.15 -9.60
N LEU A 24 -7.07 8.78 -10.75
CA LEU A 24 -7.17 8.09 -12.04
C LEU A 24 -6.10 6.99 -12.20
N LEU A 25 -4.84 7.28 -11.86
CA LEU A 25 -3.74 6.32 -12.00
C LEU A 25 -3.86 5.11 -11.07
N THR A 26 -4.45 5.29 -9.89
CA THR A 26 -4.62 4.20 -8.91
C THR A 26 -5.93 3.46 -9.10
N TRP A 27 -7.05 4.18 -9.21
CA TRP A 27 -8.36 3.57 -9.20
C TRP A 27 -8.75 2.94 -10.52
N ILE A 28 -8.36 3.50 -11.67
CA ILE A 28 -8.73 2.90 -12.96
C ILE A 28 -8.14 1.49 -13.10
N PRO A 29 -6.83 1.25 -12.87
CA PRO A 29 -6.27 -0.09 -12.94
C PRO A 29 -6.91 -1.06 -11.95
N TRP A 30 -7.21 -0.62 -10.73
CA TRP A 30 -7.81 -1.46 -9.70
C TRP A 30 -9.29 -1.76 -9.97
N LEU A 31 -10.05 -0.82 -10.51
CA LEU A 31 -11.42 -1.08 -10.95
C LEU A 31 -11.43 -2.04 -12.13
N MET A 32 -10.53 -1.86 -13.11
CA MET A 32 -10.37 -2.81 -14.21
C MET A 32 -10.06 -4.22 -13.71
N LEU A 33 -9.19 -4.34 -12.69
CA LEU A 33 -8.90 -5.62 -12.05
C LEU A 33 -10.16 -6.27 -11.46
N VAL A 34 -10.98 -5.49 -10.74
CA VAL A 34 -12.24 -5.96 -10.17
C VAL A 34 -13.21 -6.40 -11.27
N PHE A 35 -13.33 -5.65 -12.36
CA PHE A 35 -14.21 -5.99 -13.48
C PHE A 35 -13.77 -7.24 -14.25
N LEU A 36 -12.47 -7.48 -14.36
CA LEU A 36 -11.94 -8.68 -15.01
C LEU A 36 -12.23 -9.95 -14.18
N GLY A 37 -12.47 -9.81 -12.87
CA GLY A 37 -12.71 -10.96 -11.99
C GLY A 37 -11.49 -11.88 -11.87
N ASP A 38 -10.32 -11.43 -12.33
CA ASP A 38 -9.09 -12.20 -12.35
C ASP A 38 -8.57 -12.40 -10.92
N GLY A 39 -8.11 -13.61 -10.62
CA GLY A 39 -7.38 -13.87 -9.38
C GLY A 39 -6.07 -13.08 -9.33
N ILE A 40 -5.64 -12.67 -8.13
CA ILE A 40 -4.40 -11.92 -7.89
C ILE A 40 -3.14 -12.70 -8.34
N GLU A 41 -3.26 -14.02 -8.47
CA GLU A 41 -2.24 -14.94 -8.96
C GLU A 41 -1.82 -14.67 -10.42
N LEU A 42 -2.73 -14.14 -11.25
CA LEU A 42 -2.50 -13.92 -12.67
C LEU A 42 -1.53 -12.75 -12.92
N ILE A 43 -0.71 -12.88 -13.98
CA ILE A 43 0.27 -11.85 -14.37
C ILE A 43 -0.46 -10.55 -14.78
N SER A 44 -1.61 -10.65 -15.47
CA SER A 44 -2.51 -9.53 -15.78
C SER A 44 -2.85 -8.73 -14.52
N SER A 45 -3.22 -9.43 -13.45
CA SER A 45 -3.58 -8.83 -12.17
C SER A 45 -2.42 -8.07 -11.53
N LYS A 46 -1.23 -8.68 -11.52
CA LYS A 46 -0.01 -8.03 -10.98
C LYS A 46 0.39 -6.80 -11.78
N LEU A 47 0.20 -6.84 -13.10
CA LEU A 47 0.43 -5.71 -14.00
C LEU A 47 -0.57 -4.57 -13.82
N LEU A 48 -1.76 -4.81 -13.25
CA LEU A 48 -2.73 -3.77 -12.91
C LEU A 48 -2.53 -3.24 -11.47
N ILE A 49 -2.20 -4.13 -10.54
CA ILE A 49 -1.96 -3.78 -9.13
C ILE A 49 -0.72 -2.89 -8.98
N GLY A 50 0.39 -3.27 -9.62
CA GLY A 50 1.67 -2.58 -9.51
C GLY A 50 1.60 -1.10 -9.91
N PRO A 51 1.16 -0.76 -11.14
CA PRO A 51 0.98 0.62 -11.57
C PRO A 51 -0.05 1.37 -10.73
N GLY A 52 -1.12 0.72 -10.30
CA GLY A 52 -2.11 1.34 -9.42
C GLY A 52 -1.50 1.77 -8.09
N GLY A 53 -0.68 0.92 -7.47
CA GLY A 53 0.07 1.24 -6.26
C GLY A 53 1.16 2.29 -6.47
N ALA A 54 1.77 2.34 -7.66
CA ALA A 54 2.77 3.34 -8.03
C ALA A 54 2.17 4.70 -8.44
N GLY A 55 0.85 4.80 -8.61
CA GLY A 55 0.13 6.01 -9.05
C GLY A 55 0.55 7.31 -8.36
N PRO A 56 0.60 7.36 -7.01
CA PRO A 56 1.09 8.53 -6.27
C PRO A 56 2.51 8.95 -6.63
N ALA A 57 3.43 7.98 -6.76
CA ALA A 57 4.82 8.24 -7.10
C ALA A 57 4.97 8.75 -8.55
N LEU A 58 4.25 8.12 -9.49
CA LEU A 58 4.23 8.53 -10.89
C LEU A 58 3.67 9.95 -11.06
N MET A 59 2.57 10.26 -10.37
CA MET A 59 1.97 11.60 -10.44
C MET A 59 2.88 12.65 -9.79
N THR A 60 3.53 12.30 -8.68
CA THR A 60 4.52 13.17 -8.02
C THR A 60 5.66 13.49 -8.99
N PHE A 61 6.23 12.49 -9.65
CA PHE A 61 7.32 12.69 -10.61
C PHE A 61 6.87 13.52 -11.82
N PHE A 62 5.67 13.28 -12.34
CA PHE A 62 5.09 14.04 -13.45
C PHE A 62 4.92 15.53 -13.10
N LEU A 63 4.34 15.84 -11.93
CA LEU A 63 4.15 17.21 -11.49
C LEU A 63 5.47 17.91 -11.17
N LEU A 64 6.40 17.22 -10.51
CA LEU A 64 7.74 17.73 -10.22
C LEU A 64 8.46 18.16 -11.50
N LYS A 65 8.48 17.27 -12.51
CA LYS A 65 9.12 17.56 -13.80
C LYS A 65 8.44 18.71 -14.56
N LYS A 66 7.12 18.87 -14.41
CA LYS A 66 6.33 19.83 -15.19
C LYS A 66 6.28 21.24 -14.59
N TYR A 67 6.25 21.36 -13.27
CA TYR A 67 5.96 22.63 -12.60
C TYR A 67 7.06 23.13 -11.68
N HIS A 68 8.14 22.38 -11.45
CA HIS A 68 9.19 22.77 -10.51
C HIS A 68 10.55 22.90 -11.17
N SER A 69 11.40 23.74 -10.56
CA SER A 69 12.75 23.99 -11.06
C SER A 69 13.66 22.78 -10.83
N ARG A 70 14.73 22.70 -11.62
CA ARG A 70 15.74 21.65 -11.49
C ARG A 70 16.34 21.56 -10.08
N VAL A 71 16.56 22.71 -9.44
CA VAL A 71 17.06 22.81 -8.06
C VAL A 71 16.11 22.13 -7.06
N PHE A 72 14.80 22.33 -7.23
CA PHE A 72 13.80 21.69 -6.38
C PHE A 72 13.77 20.17 -6.60
N ILE A 73 13.87 19.73 -7.85
CA ILE A 73 13.89 18.30 -8.20
C ILE A 73 15.12 17.61 -7.59
N GLU A 74 16.28 18.25 -7.66
CA GLU A 74 17.52 17.74 -7.06
C GLU A 74 17.42 17.65 -5.53
N ASP A 75 16.83 18.64 -4.86
CA ASP A 75 16.57 18.58 -3.41
C ASP A 75 15.57 17.48 -3.05
N PHE A 76 14.50 17.31 -3.83
CA PHE A 76 13.53 16.22 -3.65
C PHE A 76 14.20 14.85 -3.76
N ILE A 77 14.97 14.61 -4.83
CA ILE A 77 15.69 13.35 -5.04
C ILE A 77 16.68 13.10 -3.89
N ARG A 78 17.40 14.14 -3.46
CA ARG A 78 18.31 14.05 -2.32
C ARG A 78 17.58 13.62 -1.04
N ARG A 79 16.38 14.15 -0.77
CA ARG A 79 15.56 13.76 0.40
C ARG A 79 15.04 12.33 0.31
N VAL A 80 14.65 11.88 -0.89
CA VAL A 80 14.16 10.52 -1.12
C VAL A 80 15.27 9.49 -0.94
N ILE A 81 16.47 9.77 -1.45
CA ILE A 81 17.61 8.83 -1.39
C ILE A 81 18.28 8.89 -0.01
N ASN A 82 18.40 10.08 0.59
CA ASN A 82 19.12 10.24 1.84
C ASN A 82 18.19 10.04 3.04
N ALA A 83 18.12 8.81 3.53
CA ALA A 83 17.38 8.43 4.74
C ALA A 83 17.85 9.15 6.02
N GLY A 84 18.98 9.88 5.97
CA GLY A 84 19.54 10.63 7.09
C GLY A 84 18.68 11.77 7.64
N PHE A 85 17.53 12.09 7.01
CA PHE A 85 16.55 13.04 7.57
C PHE A 85 15.76 12.50 8.76
N LEU A 86 15.67 11.16 8.92
CA LEU A 86 15.11 10.57 10.12
C LEU A 86 16.13 10.75 11.26
N LYS A 87 15.94 11.81 12.06
CA LYS A 87 16.68 11.94 13.33
C LYS A 87 16.50 10.65 14.10
N GLN A 88 17.59 10.04 14.57
CA GLN A 88 17.61 8.77 15.29
C GLN A 88 16.61 8.70 16.46
N LYS A 89 16.26 9.86 17.04
CA LYS A 89 15.21 9.98 18.07
C LYS A 89 13.82 9.52 17.61
N TYR A 90 13.48 9.68 16.33
CA TYR A 90 12.17 9.34 15.76
C TYR A 90 12.14 8.01 15.02
N SER A 91 13.28 7.31 14.88
CA SER A 91 13.30 6.01 14.20
C SER A 91 12.44 4.97 14.92
N TYR A 92 12.39 5.03 16.25
CA TYR A 92 11.54 4.15 17.07
C TYR A 92 10.03 4.33 16.81
N LEU A 93 9.58 5.50 16.35
CA LEU A 93 8.18 5.72 15.99
C LEU A 93 7.77 4.92 14.75
N VAL A 94 8.71 4.63 13.85
CA VAL A 94 8.47 3.76 12.69
C VAL A 94 8.14 2.34 13.12
N LEU A 95 8.62 1.91 14.30
CA LEU A 95 8.36 0.60 14.86
C LEU A 95 7.05 0.52 15.64
N LEU A 96 6.40 1.65 15.97
CA LEU A 96 5.19 1.71 16.79
C LEU A 96 4.00 0.88 16.26
N PRO A 97 3.81 0.67 14.93
CA PRO A 97 2.80 -0.25 14.42
C PRO A 97 3.01 -1.71 14.87
N VAL A 98 4.26 -2.14 15.11
CA VAL A 98 4.58 -3.51 15.50
C VAL A 98 4.02 -3.90 16.88
N PRO A 99 4.26 -3.15 17.98
CA PRO A 99 3.62 -3.43 19.26
C PRO A 99 2.10 -3.21 19.21
N GLY A 100 1.60 -2.32 18.34
CA GLY A 100 0.16 -2.17 18.10
C GLY A 100 -0.47 -3.45 17.54
N LEU A 101 0.16 -4.09 16.55
CA LEU A 101 -0.26 -5.39 16.03
C LEU A 101 -0.14 -6.50 17.08
N PHE A 102 0.91 -6.47 17.90
CA PHE A 102 1.06 -7.46 18.97
C PHE A 102 -0.05 -7.33 20.02
N LEU A 103 -0.39 -6.11 20.42
CA LEU A 103 -1.49 -5.84 21.35
C LEU A 103 -2.85 -6.24 20.77
N SER A 104 -3.10 -6.00 19.49
CA SER A 104 -4.36 -6.42 18.86
C SER A 104 -4.52 -7.94 18.86
N ILE A 105 -3.44 -8.68 18.60
CA ILE A 105 -3.42 -10.15 18.71
C ILE A 105 -3.70 -10.59 20.16
N LEU A 106 -3.04 -9.99 21.15
CA LEU A 106 -3.25 -10.33 22.56
C LEU A 106 -4.69 -10.06 23.02
N ILE A 107 -5.25 -8.90 22.65
CA ILE A 107 -6.64 -8.54 22.99
C ILE A 107 -7.61 -9.51 22.31
N SER A 108 -7.38 -9.82 21.03
CA SER A 108 -8.21 -10.78 20.31
C SER A 108 -8.14 -12.18 20.92
N ALA A 109 -6.96 -12.62 21.34
CA ALA A 109 -6.78 -13.93 21.96
C ALA A 109 -7.40 -14.02 23.36
N THR A 110 -7.36 -12.94 24.14
CA THR A 110 -7.82 -12.92 25.54
C THR A 110 -9.30 -12.59 25.71
N PHE A 111 -9.86 -11.70 24.89
CA PHE A 111 -11.23 -11.19 25.07
C PHE A 111 -12.24 -11.70 24.04
N LEU A 112 -11.80 -12.00 22.81
CA LEU A 112 -12.70 -12.35 21.71
C LEU A 112 -12.80 -13.86 21.43
N GLY A 113 -11.94 -14.69 22.05
CA GLY A 113 -12.09 -16.16 22.08
C GLY A 113 -11.92 -16.88 20.74
N GLU A 114 -11.91 -16.20 19.59
CA GLU A 114 -11.80 -16.79 18.24
C GLU A 114 -10.34 -17.14 17.84
N SER A 115 -9.52 -17.52 18.81
CA SER A 115 -8.07 -17.60 18.62
C SER A 115 -7.61 -18.97 18.12
N TRP A 116 -6.61 -18.93 17.25
CA TRP A 116 -5.79 -20.03 16.72
C TRP A 116 -6.33 -20.76 15.48
N GLY A 117 -7.62 -21.14 15.43
CA GLY A 117 -8.17 -21.91 14.30
C GLY A 117 -8.25 -21.14 12.97
N GLN A 118 -8.42 -19.81 13.02
CA GLN A 118 -8.49 -18.95 11.83
C GLN A 118 -7.11 -18.49 11.30
N LEU A 119 -6.06 -18.64 12.11
CA LEU A 119 -4.68 -18.31 11.72
C LEU A 119 -4.00 -19.45 10.95
N ILE A 120 -4.53 -20.68 11.09
CA ILE A 120 -4.15 -21.80 10.24
C ILE A 120 -4.96 -21.65 8.95
N PRO A 121 -4.33 -21.50 7.77
CA PRO A 121 -5.08 -21.50 6.53
C PRO A 121 -5.89 -22.79 6.47
N ASN A 122 -7.21 -22.67 6.28
CA ASN A 122 -8.13 -23.80 6.24
C ASN A 122 -7.77 -24.66 5.01
N PHE A 123 -6.88 -25.64 5.20
CA PHE A 123 -6.35 -26.51 4.14
C PHE A 123 -7.46 -27.34 3.46
N THR A 124 -8.65 -27.40 4.05
CA THR A 124 -9.86 -27.96 3.45
C THR A 124 -10.22 -27.30 2.11
N GLY A 125 -10.00 -26.00 1.95
CA GLY A 125 -10.18 -25.31 0.66
C GLY A 125 -9.11 -25.68 -0.38
N LEU A 126 -7.87 -25.95 0.06
CA LEU A 126 -6.77 -26.39 -0.81
C LEU A 126 -6.95 -27.85 -1.26
N GLN A 127 -7.51 -28.71 -0.39
CA GLN A 127 -7.79 -30.13 -0.70
C GLN A 127 -8.82 -30.26 -1.82
N CYS A 128 -9.86 -29.42 -1.82
CA CYS A 128 -10.86 -29.40 -2.89
C CYS A 128 -10.29 -28.89 -4.22
N ARG A 129 -9.28 -28.01 -4.17
CA ARG A 129 -8.68 -27.39 -5.36
C ARG A 129 -7.53 -28.20 -5.99
N LEU A 130 -6.86 -29.06 -5.21
CA LEU A 130 -5.71 -29.86 -5.66
C LEU A 130 -6.02 -31.35 -5.83
N GLY A 131 -7.20 -31.84 -5.42
CA GLY A 131 -7.57 -33.25 -5.56
C GLY A 131 -6.70 -34.22 -4.73
N VAL A 132 -5.90 -33.70 -3.80
CA VAL A 132 -5.02 -34.50 -2.94
C VAL A 132 -5.76 -34.80 -1.64
N GLN A 133 -6.22 -36.04 -1.50
CA GLN A 133 -6.70 -36.56 -0.20
C GLN A 133 -5.50 -36.85 0.70
N ILE A 134 -5.33 -36.07 1.76
CA ILE A 134 -4.38 -36.41 2.82
C ILE A 134 -5.07 -37.44 3.73
N PRO A 135 -4.45 -38.61 3.99
CA PRO A 135 -5.07 -39.65 4.81
C PRO A 135 -5.36 -39.15 6.24
N ASN A 136 -6.57 -39.48 6.73
CA ASN A 136 -7.14 -39.11 8.04
C ASN A 136 -6.25 -39.34 9.27
N LYS A 137 -5.11 -40.02 9.13
CA LYS A 137 -4.20 -40.32 10.25
C LYS A 137 -3.39 -39.12 10.74
N ILE A 138 -3.29 -38.03 9.96
CA ILE A 138 -2.59 -36.80 10.38
C ILE A 138 -3.53 -35.83 11.11
N ALA A 139 -4.83 -35.89 10.84
CA ALA A 139 -5.84 -35.00 11.43
C ALA A 139 -6.10 -35.27 12.94
N ALA A 140 -5.67 -36.42 13.46
CA ALA A 140 -5.85 -36.79 14.87
C ALA A 140 -4.61 -36.46 15.75
N ALA A 141 -3.57 -35.87 15.17
CA ALA A 141 -2.32 -35.55 15.88
C ALA A 141 -2.19 -34.06 16.25
N PHE A 142 -3.24 -33.25 16.03
CA PHE A 142 -3.32 -31.84 16.39
C PHE A 142 -4.63 -31.54 17.11
#